data_AF-A0A6F8Y915-F1
#
_entry.id   AF-A0A6F8Y915-F1
#
_cell.length_a   1.000
_cell.length_b   1.000
_cell.length_c   1.000
_cell.angle_alpha   90.00
_cell.angle_beta   90.00
_cell.angle_gamma   90.00
#
_symmetry.space_group_name_H-M   'P 1'
#
loop_
_entity.id
_entity.type
_entity.pdbx_description
1 polymer ?
#
loop_
_entity_poly.entity_id
_entity_poly.type
_entity_poly.pdbx_seq_one_letter_code
_entity_poly.pdbx_strand_id
1 'polypeptide(L)'
;MRPLRLDMAGFTVFREETTIDFTDVDFFALIGPTGSGKSTVLDAICFALYGQVPRWASSRGIVNALAPSATEARVRLVFESAGARYVATRVVRRDGKGRVSTGGAGLQLMPRGFDPAKLDAGLTPEDLGEVLAGTPGEMDAAVLEAVGLPYEQFTSCVVLPQGQFADFLHAKPAARQEILVNLLGLHVYEAIQKKASARAMQADAQLVAVAQLLDDLADADDESLAAAAARVTAMRELTAAVEADVPALREAEQGVTDAGAALKELGGEIDALAAIRPPADHAAVAEAVATARASAAEAAAAVAVAEEREEKVRGQLAGAPDVAALRLLLEAHAEHDKLTGQARSLAEAVKTAKKEHGTAAKALDKASAEAAQATDRLEEARRAYQDAQAADRAAALRVHLVAGEPCPVCAQKVTTVPDLAESTVAAAEAAGKVARKEADKAAQLVAERDKALRELDRALERARAQHDQLTARLAELAERVADSPARPRSAASWRRGRRSRSGWTTPRARSGPRARRSAGHRAAPTRPTSGCGRRGAGSTRRATRSGGSVRRPPTGTTLWPPGPPSPSGPPRRRPTGPAGAPTRSPDWRARGRRSRGSRSGWRRSSPRLSCPYLTRAWTAPAPAGRWPSR
;
A
#
# COMPACT_ATOMS: atom_id res chain seq x y z
N MET A 1 -91.98 44.32 65.19
CA MET A 1 -92.13 45.72 64.73
C MET A 1 -93.08 46.44 65.67
N ARG A 2 -92.75 47.65 66.13
CA ARG A 2 -93.59 48.55 66.94
C ARG A 2 -93.75 49.89 66.20
N PRO A 3 -94.97 50.37 65.89
CA PRO A 3 -95.14 51.74 65.39
C PRO A 3 -94.79 52.75 66.50
N LEU A 4 -94.10 53.83 66.14
CA LEU A 4 -93.73 54.92 67.06
C LEU A 4 -94.49 56.21 66.73
N ARG A 5 -94.67 56.52 65.45
CA ARG A 5 -95.40 57.71 64.99
C ARG A 5 -95.93 57.51 63.58
N LEU A 6 -97.11 58.05 63.29
CA LEU A 6 -97.74 58.02 61.97
C LEU A 6 -98.22 59.43 61.58
N ASP A 7 -97.60 60.01 60.56
CA ASP A 7 -98.06 61.25 59.92
C ASP A 7 -98.91 60.90 58.68
N MET A 8 -100.09 61.50 58.55
CA MET A 8 -100.97 61.35 57.39
C MET A 8 -101.46 62.72 56.91
N ALA A 9 -101.35 62.99 55.61
CA ALA A 9 -101.96 64.17 54.98
C ALA A 9 -102.58 63.78 53.64
N GLY A 10 -103.77 64.27 53.32
CA GLY A 10 -104.50 63.94 52.08
C GLY A 10 -104.91 62.46 51.94
N PHE A 11 -104.75 61.62 52.96
CA PHE A 11 -104.91 60.16 52.89
C PHE A 11 -106.33 59.71 53.25
N THR A 12 -107.09 59.30 52.24
CA THR A 12 -108.48 58.83 52.32
C THR A 12 -109.45 59.83 52.98
N VAL A 13 -109.71 59.71 54.29
CA VAL A 13 -110.55 60.61 55.11
C VAL A 13 -109.74 61.69 55.85
N PHE A 14 -108.45 61.46 56.09
CA PHE A 14 -107.54 62.44 56.72
C PHE A 14 -107.06 63.42 55.65
N ARG A 15 -107.85 64.46 55.40
CA ARG A 15 -107.57 65.49 54.39
C ARG A 15 -106.46 66.43 54.83
N GLU A 16 -106.56 66.89 56.07
CA GLU A 16 -105.60 67.75 56.74
C GLU A 16 -104.47 66.92 57.36
N GLU A 17 -103.36 67.58 57.69
CA GLU A 17 -102.20 66.94 58.33
C GLU A 17 -102.60 66.42 59.72
N THR A 18 -102.50 65.11 59.91
CA THR A 18 -102.92 64.38 61.09
C THR A 18 -101.77 63.51 61.56
N THR A 19 -101.22 63.83 62.73
CA THR A 19 -100.18 63.04 63.39
C THR A 19 -100.79 62.18 64.48
N ILE A 20 -100.39 60.91 64.55
CA ILE A 20 -100.70 60.01 65.66
C ILE A 20 -99.36 59.55 66.27
N ASP A 21 -99.18 59.85 67.55
CA ASP A 21 -98.04 59.40 68.34
C ASP A 21 -98.36 58.06 69.03
N PHE A 22 -97.41 57.13 68.99
CA PHE A 22 -97.48 55.81 69.62
C PHE A 22 -96.31 55.53 70.58
N THR A 23 -95.44 56.52 70.83
CA THR A 23 -94.22 56.36 71.64
C THR A 23 -94.52 55.88 73.06
N ASP A 24 -95.41 56.57 73.77
CA ASP A 24 -95.73 56.33 75.19
C ASP A 24 -96.92 55.36 75.43
N VAL A 25 -97.33 54.58 74.42
CA VAL A 25 -98.48 53.63 74.54
C VAL A 25 -98.13 52.22 74.10
N ASP A 26 -98.47 51.24 74.95
CA ASP A 26 -98.38 49.80 74.63
C ASP A 26 -99.74 49.20 74.22
N PHE A 27 -100.85 49.78 74.70
CA PHE A 27 -102.21 49.40 74.32
C PHE A 27 -103.10 50.64 74.16
N PHE A 28 -103.83 50.73 73.05
CA PHE A 28 -104.72 51.85 72.75
C PHE A 28 -105.96 51.36 71.98
N ALA A 29 -107.05 52.12 72.06
CA ALA A 29 -108.29 51.85 71.33
C ALA A 29 -108.69 53.06 70.48
N LEU A 30 -108.89 52.84 69.17
CA LEU A 30 -109.42 53.85 68.26
C LEU A 30 -110.95 53.82 68.33
N ILE A 31 -111.56 54.83 68.96
CA ILE A 31 -113.02 54.92 69.20
C ILE A 31 -113.63 56.04 68.34
N GLY A 32 -114.85 55.83 67.84
CA GLY A 32 -115.60 56.83 67.07
C GLY A 32 -116.75 56.19 66.25
N PRO A 33 -117.59 56.98 65.57
CA PRO A 33 -118.69 56.45 64.73
C PRO A 33 -118.20 55.69 63.49
N THR A 34 -119.03 54.85 62.89
CA THR A 34 -118.70 54.17 61.63
C THR A 34 -118.37 55.20 60.55
N GLY A 35 -117.27 55.00 59.82
CA GLY A 35 -116.74 55.97 58.85
C GLY A 35 -115.73 56.98 59.39
N SER A 36 -115.49 57.06 60.71
CA SER A 36 -114.56 58.02 61.34
C SER A 36 -113.05 57.79 61.10
N GLY A 37 -112.66 57.02 60.08
CA GLY A 37 -111.24 56.77 59.78
C GLY A 37 -110.48 55.79 60.68
N LYS A 38 -111.12 55.10 61.65
CA LYS A 38 -110.44 54.12 62.52
C LYS A 38 -109.60 53.08 61.76
N SER A 39 -110.19 52.44 60.74
CA SER A 39 -109.46 51.48 59.91
C SER A 39 -108.44 52.14 59.00
N THR A 40 -108.66 53.39 58.58
CA THR A 40 -107.70 54.17 57.78
C THR A 40 -106.34 54.25 58.48
N VAL A 41 -106.29 54.32 59.81
CA VAL A 41 -105.03 54.34 60.58
C VAL A 41 -104.23 53.05 60.35
N LEU A 42 -104.88 51.88 60.43
CA LEU A 42 -104.24 50.59 60.16
C LEU A 42 -103.89 50.43 58.67
N ASP A 43 -104.80 50.86 57.80
CA ASP A 43 -104.61 50.88 56.35
C ASP A 43 -103.39 51.76 55.97
N ALA A 44 -103.15 52.87 56.66
CA ALA A 44 -102.00 53.75 56.46
C ALA A 44 -100.67 53.10 56.89
N ILE A 45 -100.66 52.33 57.99
CA ILE A 45 -99.47 51.56 58.41
C ILE A 45 -99.11 50.51 57.34
N CYS A 46 -100.09 49.72 56.88
CA CYS A 46 -99.89 48.78 55.78
C CYS A 46 -99.43 49.47 54.49
N PHE A 47 -100.02 50.63 54.18
CA PHE A 47 -99.66 51.41 52.99
C PHE A 47 -98.23 51.95 53.06
N ALA A 48 -97.80 52.51 54.20
CA ALA A 48 -96.44 53.02 54.36
C ALA A 48 -95.39 51.93 54.10
N LEU A 49 -95.59 50.74 54.68
CA LEU A 49 -94.70 49.60 54.53
C LEU A 49 -94.77 49.00 53.12
N TYR A 50 -95.92 48.47 52.69
CA TYR A 50 -96.04 47.62 51.50
C TYR A 50 -96.67 48.31 50.28
N GLY A 51 -97.10 49.56 50.40
CA GLY A 51 -97.80 50.29 49.32
C GLY A 51 -99.18 49.73 48.97
N GLN A 52 -99.68 48.79 49.78
CA GLN A 52 -100.95 48.09 49.61
C GLN A 52 -101.76 48.16 50.90
N VAL A 53 -103.07 47.98 50.77
CA VAL A 53 -104.04 48.10 51.86
C VAL A 53 -104.99 46.90 51.77
N PRO A 54 -105.34 46.22 52.88
CA PRO A 54 -106.18 45.02 52.84
C PRO A 54 -107.55 45.20 52.15
N ARG A 55 -108.08 46.43 52.17
CA ARG A 55 -109.34 46.82 51.49
C ARG A 55 -109.21 46.93 49.97
N TRP A 56 -108.01 47.00 49.41
CA TRP A 56 -107.77 47.19 47.98
C TRP A 56 -107.33 45.87 47.34
N ALA A 57 -108.26 45.21 46.63
CA ALA A 57 -108.04 43.90 46.01
C ALA A 57 -106.96 43.87 44.90
N SER A 58 -106.33 45.00 44.56
CA SER A 58 -105.13 45.07 43.71
C SER A 58 -104.47 46.45 43.79
N SER A 59 -103.24 46.57 43.30
CA SER A 59 -102.48 47.82 43.17
C SER A 59 -103.19 48.95 42.37
N ARG A 60 -104.23 48.63 41.59
CA ARG A 60 -105.12 49.63 40.96
C ARG A 60 -105.96 50.41 41.98
N GLY A 61 -106.07 49.94 43.21
CA GLY A 61 -106.76 50.62 44.32
C GLY A 61 -106.06 51.87 44.83
N ILE A 62 -104.83 52.18 44.39
CA ILE A 62 -104.08 53.38 44.82
C ILE A 62 -104.81 54.71 44.57
N VAL A 63 -105.77 54.75 43.64
CA VAL A 63 -106.66 55.91 43.44
C VAL A 63 -107.42 56.25 44.72
N ASN A 64 -107.78 55.25 45.51
CA ASN A 64 -108.51 55.41 46.77
C ASN A 64 -107.63 55.90 47.92
N ALA A 65 -106.29 55.91 47.77
CA ALA A 65 -105.37 56.47 48.76
C ALA A 65 -105.55 57.98 48.91
N LEU A 66 -105.87 58.66 47.81
CA LEU A 66 -105.94 60.11 47.72
C LEU A 66 -107.35 60.61 48.01
N ALA A 67 -107.50 61.50 49.00
CA ALA A 67 -108.78 62.16 49.27
C ALA A 67 -109.28 62.90 48.00
N PRO A 68 -110.58 62.85 47.64
CA PRO A 68 -111.07 63.43 46.39
C PRO A 68 -110.81 64.94 46.19
N SER A 69 -110.57 65.67 47.28
CA SER A 69 -110.26 67.11 47.32
C SER A 69 -108.76 67.42 47.41
N ALA A 70 -107.89 66.40 47.51
CA ALA A 70 -106.44 66.57 47.61
C ALA A 70 -105.72 66.23 46.29
N THR A 71 -104.57 66.89 46.06
CA THR A 71 -103.68 66.66 44.91
C THR A 71 -102.49 65.77 45.24
N GLU A 72 -102.05 65.77 46.49
CA GLU A 72 -101.03 64.88 47.07
C GLU A 72 -101.61 64.21 48.33
N ALA A 73 -101.26 62.93 48.54
CA ALA A 73 -101.41 62.25 49.81
C ALA A 73 -100.02 61.77 50.27
N ARG A 74 -99.73 61.93 51.56
CA ARG A 74 -98.47 61.52 52.19
C ARG A 74 -98.79 60.69 53.42
N VAL A 75 -98.10 59.56 53.54
CA VAL A 75 -98.08 58.75 54.76
C VAL A 75 -96.63 58.53 55.15
N ARG A 76 -96.29 58.87 56.40
CA ARG A 76 -94.98 58.59 56.99
C ARG A 76 -95.19 57.78 58.27
N LEU A 77 -94.57 56.61 58.33
CA LEU A 77 -94.55 55.74 59.50
C LEU A 77 -93.13 55.70 60.07
N VAL A 78 -92.98 56.12 61.31
CA VAL A 78 -91.80 55.83 62.14
C VAL A 78 -92.09 54.55 62.91
N PHE A 79 -91.19 53.56 62.84
CA PHE A 79 -91.35 52.29 63.55
C PHE A 79 -90.02 51.74 64.05
N GLU A 80 -90.07 50.83 65.02
CA GLU A 80 -88.92 50.10 65.55
C GLU A 80 -89.02 48.61 65.22
N SER A 81 -87.92 48.00 64.77
CA SER A 81 -87.82 46.58 64.47
C SER A 81 -86.41 46.08 64.84
N ALA A 82 -86.32 44.96 65.56
CA ALA A 82 -85.06 44.41 66.07
C ALA A 82 -84.12 45.42 66.79
N GLY A 83 -84.68 46.44 67.44
CA GLY A 83 -83.93 47.52 68.12
C GLY A 83 -83.37 48.61 67.20
N ALA A 84 -83.72 48.60 65.91
CA ALA A 84 -83.42 49.64 64.94
C ALA A 84 -84.68 50.46 64.61
N ARG A 85 -84.53 51.78 64.45
CA ARG A 85 -85.64 52.70 64.10
C ARG A 85 -85.63 53.00 62.61
N TYR A 86 -86.80 52.99 62.01
CA TYR A 86 -86.99 53.16 60.57
C TYR A 86 -88.05 54.21 60.29
N VAL A 87 -87.88 54.94 59.18
CA VAL A 87 -88.88 55.85 58.63
C VAL A 87 -89.27 55.38 57.24
N ALA A 88 -90.49 54.84 57.12
CA ALA A 88 -91.12 54.53 55.84
C ALA A 88 -91.98 55.71 55.39
N THR A 89 -91.67 56.31 54.24
CA THR A 89 -92.47 57.39 53.65
C THR A 89 -93.02 56.94 52.30
N ARG A 90 -94.33 57.09 52.08
CA ARG A 90 -94.95 56.97 50.75
C ARG A 90 -95.77 58.22 50.42
N VAL A 91 -95.62 58.66 49.17
CA VAL A 91 -96.29 59.83 48.60
C VAL A 91 -97.07 59.38 47.36
N VAL A 92 -98.32 59.76 47.27
CA VAL A 92 -99.22 59.53 46.14
C VAL A 92 -99.60 60.89 45.57
N ARG A 93 -99.51 61.06 44.25
CA ARG A 93 -99.84 62.32 43.56
C ARG A 93 -100.85 62.09 42.46
N ARG A 94 -101.71 63.08 42.24
CA ARG A 94 -102.52 63.20 41.03
C ARG A 94 -101.75 64.03 40.00
N ASP A 95 -101.54 63.47 38.82
CA ASP A 95 -100.93 64.21 37.71
C ASP A 95 -101.91 65.23 37.09
N GLY A 96 -101.39 66.12 36.23
CA GLY A 96 -102.21 67.11 35.52
C GLY A 96 -103.22 66.52 34.52
N LYS A 97 -103.26 65.20 34.34
CA LYS A 97 -104.24 64.46 33.52
C LYS A 97 -105.26 63.70 34.40
N GLY A 98 -105.21 63.88 35.72
CA GLY A 98 -106.13 63.28 36.68
C GLY A 98 -105.77 61.85 37.11
N ARG A 99 -104.64 61.29 36.67
CA ARG A 99 -104.20 59.94 37.05
C ARG A 99 -103.50 59.98 38.40
N VAL A 100 -103.82 59.03 39.28
CA VAL A 100 -103.19 58.87 40.59
C VAL A 100 -102.09 57.81 40.53
N SER A 101 -100.91 58.12 41.03
CA SER A 101 -99.75 57.21 41.10
C SER A 101 -98.85 57.49 42.31
N THR A 102 -97.98 56.54 42.65
CA THR A 102 -96.94 56.74 43.66
C THR A 102 -95.94 57.79 43.18
N GLY A 103 -95.96 58.97 43.79
CA GLY A 103 -95.02 60.08 43.52
C GLY A 103 -93.68 59.93 44.24
N GLY A 104 -93.59 59.05 45.23
CA GLY A 104 -92.35 58.66 45.91
C GLY A 104 -92.60 57.56 46.94
N ALA A 105 -91.61 56.70 47.16
CA ALA A 105 -91.60 55.72 48.24
C ALA A 105 -90.16 55.51 48.70
N GLY A 106 -89.91 55.48 50.01
CA GLY A 106 -88.58 55.21 50.54
C GLY A 106 -88.60 54.76 51.99
N LEU A 107 -87.55 54.02 52.35
CA LEU A 107 -87.29 53.49 53.69
C LEU A 107 -85.92 53.98 54.13
N GLN A 108 -85.86 54.59 55.31
CA GLN A 108 -84.62 55.06 55.93
C GLN A 108 -84.39 54.35 57.26
N LEU A 109 -83.16 53.91 57.50
CA LEU A 109 -82.67 53.41 58.79
C LEU A 109 -82.11 54.60 59.58
N MET A 110 -82.77 54.94 60.69
CA MET A 110 -82.42 56.11 61.49
C MET A 110 -81.27 55.82 62.45
N PRO A 111 -80.48 56.85 62.85
CA PRO A 111 -79.48 56.73 63.89
C PRO A 111 -80.05 56.17 65.20
N ARG A 112 -79.24 55.42 65.94
CA ARG A 112 -79.63 54.85 67.25
C ARG A 112 -80.00 55.98 68.21
N GLY A 113 -81.21 55.91 68.77
CA GLY A 113 -81.74 56.94 69.67
C GLY A 113 -82.50 58.09 68.98
N PHE A 114 -82.70 58.04 67.65
CA PHE A 114 -83.51 59.04 66.93
C PHE A 114 -84.89 59.24 67.56
N ASP A 115 -85.19 60.47 67.99
CA ASP A 115 -86.47 60.87 68.59
C ASP A 115 -87.49 61.27 67.50
N PRO A 116 -88.64 60.58 67.39
CA PRO A 116 -89.69 60.91 66.43
C PRO A 116 -90.21 62.36 66.51
N ALA A 117 -90.13 63.02 67.67
CA ALA A 117 -90.57 64.40 67.84
C ALA A 117 -89.74 65.42 67.01
N LYS A 118 -88.49 65.08 66.67
CA LYS A 118 -87.63 65.92 65.80
C LYS A 118 -88.20 66.13 64.40
N LEU A 119 -89.15 65.30 63.95
CA LEU A 119 -89.81 65.48 62.65
C LEU A 119 -90.61 66.79 62.55
N ASP A 120 -91.07 67.35 63.68
CA ASP A 120 -91.77 68.64 63.72
C ASP A 120 -90.81 69.83 63.91
N ALA A 121 -89.75 69.64 64.70
CA ALA A 121 -88.78 70.69 65.03
C ALA A 121 -87.74 70.96 63.92
N GLY A 122 -87.61 70.02 62.97
CA GLY A 122 -86.61 70.05 61.90
C GLY A 122 -85.44 69.08 62.15
N LEU A 123 -84.97 68.44 61.09
CA LEU A 123 -83.88 67.46 61.13
C LEU A 123 -82.53 68.14 60.97
N THR A 124 -81.57 67.80 61.82
CA THR A 124 -80.15 68.16 61.62
C THR A 124 -79.45 67.16 60.68
N PRO A 125 -78.27 67.48 60.13
CA PRO A 125 -77.51 66.51 59.32
C PRO A 125 -77.17 65.20 60.05
N GLU A 126 -77.07 65.26 61.38
CA GLU A 126 -76.80 64.10 62.26
C GLU A 126 -78.04 63.21 62.48
N ASP A 127 -79.24 63.74 62.20
CA ASP A 127 -80.51 63.01 62.28
C ASP A 127 -80.88 62.30 60.95
N LEU A 128 -80.07 62.43 59.90
CA LEU A 128 -80.33 61.81 58.60
C LEU A 128 -79.98 60.31 58.62
N GLY A 129 -80.97 59.47 58.32
CA GLY A 129 -80.80 58.02 58.23
C GLY A 129 -80.19 57.52 56.92
N GLU A 130 -79.70 56.29 56.94
CA GLU A 130 -79.25 55.56 55.74
C GLU A 130 -80.48 55.20 54.87
N VAL A 131 -80.40 55.47 53.56
CA VAL A 131 -81.50 55.15 52.63
C VAL A 131 -81.40 53.70 52.20
N LEU A 132 -82.28 52.85 52.74
CA LEU A 132 -82.36 51.41 52.40
C LEU A 132 -83.17 51.16 51.11
N ALA A 133 -84.13 52.03 50.79
CA ALA A 133 -84.86 52.00 49.54
C ALA A 133 -85.21 53.43 49.10
N GLY A 134 -84.98 53.75 47.82
CA GLY A 134 -85.32 55.05 47.22
C GLY A 134 -86.48 54.98 46.21
N THR A 135 -86.89 53.76 45.84
CA THR A 135 -87.93 53.51 44.84
C THR A 135 -88.99 52.51 45.33
N PRO A 136 -90.21 52.52 44.75
CA PRO A 136 -91.25 51.56 45.12
C PRO A 136 -90.89 50.08 44.91
N GLY A 137 -89.94 49.76 44.03
CA GLY A 137 -89.52 48.37 43.76
C GLY A 137 -88.46 47.85 44.73
N GLU A 138 -87.60 48.72 45.25
CA GLU A 138 -86.63 48.38 46.31
C GLU A 138 -87.31 48.22 47.67
N MET A 139 -88.41 48.96 47.90
CA MET A 139 -89.17 48.92 49.16
C MET A 139 -89.57 47.51 49.58
N ASP A 140 -90.02 46.65 48.66
CA ASP A 140 -90.56 45.35 49.04
C ASP A 140 -89.48 44.41 49.61
N ALA A 141 -88.26 44.47 49.06
CA ALA A 141 -87.11 43.73 49.59
C ALA A 141 -86.58 44.36 50.89
N ALA A 142 -86.43 45.69 50.94
CA ALA A 142 -85.93 46.38 52.12
C ALA A 142 -86.89 46.28 53.33
N VAL A 143 -88.21 46.26 53.09
CA VAL A 143 -89.22 46.03 54.13
C VAL A 143 -89.24 44.56 54.56
N LEU A 144 -89.05 43.61 53.63
CA LEU A 144 -88.89 42.19 53.99
C LEU A 144 -87.69 41.98 54.91
N GLU A 145 -86.56 42.66 54.67
CA GLU A 145 -85.37 42.59 55.52
C GLU A 145 -85.58 43.31 56.87
N ALA A 146 -86.17 44.52 56.89
CA ALA A 146 -86.37 45.30 58.11
C ALA A 146 -87.49 44.78 59.03
N VAL A 147 -88.56 44.20 58.47
CA VAL A 147 -89.75 43.71 59.20
C VAL A 147 -89.74 42.18 59.35
N GLY A 148 -89.03 41.45 58.48
CA GLY A 148 -88.95 39.99 58.48
C GLY A 148 -90.15 39.28 57.85
N LEU A 149 -91.17 40.01 57.38
CA LEU A 149 -92.42 39.46 56.83
C LEU A 149 -92.82 40.16 55.52
N PRO A 150 -93.18 39.42 54.46
CA PRO A 150 -93.83 39.99 53.29
C PRO A 150 -95.29 40.35 53.58
N TYR A 151 -95.92 41.10 52.67
CA TYR A 151 -97.24 41.72 52.85
C TYR A 151 -98.33 40.75 53.36
N GLU A 152 -98.49 39.61 52.69
CA GLU A 152 -99.52 38.61 52.99
C GLU A 152 -99.34 38.02 54.40
N GLN A 153 -98.10 37.85 54.84
CA GLN A 153 -97.78 37.33 56.16
C GLN A 153 -97.97 38.42 57.22
N PHE A 154 -97.63 39.66 56.91
CA PHE A 154 -97.85 40.81 57.79
C PHE A 154 -99.35 41.07 58.06
N THR A 155 -100.21 40.96 57.04
CA THR A 155 -101.67 41.07 57.20
C THR A 155 -102.32 39.83 57.83
N SER A 156 -101.58 38.72 57.92
CA SER A 156 -102.03 37.49 58.60
C SER A 156 -101.58 37.40 60.06
N CYS A 157 -100.50 38.09 60.43
CA CYS A 157 -99.83 37.92 61.73
C CYS A 157 -99.66 39.21 62.56
N VAL A 158 -99.66 40.40 61.95
CA VAL A 158 -99.38 41.68 62.64
C VAL A 158 -100.56 42.64 62.61
N VAL A 159 -101.10 42.92 61.42
CA VAL A 159 -102.30 43.75 61.26
C VAL A 159 -103.43 42.86 60.79
N LEU A 160 -104.39 42.57 61.68
CA LEU A 160 -105.54 41.72 61.40
C LEU A 160 -106.76 42.57 60.98
N PRO A 161 -107.06 42.72 59.68
CA PRO A 161 -108.25 43.43 59.24
C PRO A 161 -109.52 42.63 59.58
N GLN A 162 -110.62 43.36 59.77
CA GLN A 162 -111.90 42.81 60.21
C GLN A 162 -112.40 41.70 59.27
N GLY A 163 -112.44 40.46 59.77
CA GLY A 163 -112.90 39.28 59.05
C GLY A 163 -111.83 38.31 58.53
N GLN A 164 -110.53 38.67 58.54
CA GLN A 164 -109.46 37.87 57.90
C GLN A 164 -108.63 37.00 58.87
N PHE A 165 -108.95 36.98 60.18
CA PHE A 165 -108.25 36.10 61.15
C PHE A 165 -108.30 34.60 60.78
N ALA A 166 -109.35 34.19 60.06
CA ALA A 166 -109.52 32.81 59.62
C ALA A 166 -108.49 32.37 58.56
N ASP A 167 -107.91 33.29 57.80
CA ASP A 167 -107.06 32.98 56.65
C ASP A 167 -105.75 32.29 57.06
N PHE A 168 -105.17 32.67 58.22
CA PHE A 168 -104.02 31.97 58.79
C PHE A 168 -104.36 30.53 59.24
N LEU A 169 -105.53 30.34 59.89
CA LEU A 169 -105.99 29.03 60.36
C LEU A 169 -106.33 28.07 59.21
N HIS A 170 -106.80 28.59 58.07
CA HIS A 170 -107.13 27.83 56.88
C HIS A 170 -106.04 27.80 55.81
N ALA A 171 -104.89 28.45 56.03
CA ALA A 171 -103.74 28.41 55.14
C ALA A 171 -103.28 26.96 54.86
N LYS A 172 -103.03 26.66 53.58
CA LYS A 172 -102.55 25.35 53.10
C LYS A 172 -101.24 24.96 53.79
N PRO A 173 -100.95 23.65 54.01
CA PRO A 173 -99.76 23.22 54.75
C PRO A 173 -98.43 23.81 54.26
N ALA A 174 -98.22 23.90 52.94
CA ALA A 174 -97.01 24.49 52.36
C ALA A 174 -96.87 25.99 52.67
N ALA A 175 -97.95 26.78 52.50
CA ALA A 175 -97.94 28.21 52.81
C ALA A 175 -97.77 28.47 54.32
N ARG A 176 -98.37 27.62 55.17
CA ARG A 176 -98.15 27.66 56.62
C ARG A 176 -96.71 27.33 57.00
N GLN A 177 -96.11 26.34 56.35
CA GLN A 177 -94.70 26.00 56.52
C GLN A 177 -93.81 27.18 56.11
N GLU A 178 -94.07 27.84 54.99
CA GLU A 178 -93.32 29.01 54.53
C GLU A 178 -93.42 30.19 55.51
N ILE A 179 -94.61 30.47 56.06
CA ILE A 179 -94.81 31.46 57.13
C ILE A 179 -93.94 31.11 58.35
N LEU A 180 -93.97 29.84 58.79
CA LEU A 180 -93.17 29.39 59.94
C LEU A 180 -91.67 29.41 59.66
N VAL A 181 -91.22 29.09 58.44
CA VAL A 181 -89.81 29.14 58.03
C VAL A 181 -89.29 30.58 58.03
N ASN A 182 -90.08 31.54 57.56
CA ASN A 182 -89.74 32.96 57.61
C ASN A 182 -89.74 33.49 59.05
N LEU A 183 -90.81 33.21 59.82
CA LEU A 183 -90.99 33.69 61.19
C LEU A 183 -89.92 33.14 62.16
N LEU A 184 -89.47 31.90 61.94
CA LEU A 184 -88.48 31.22 62.79
C LEU A 184 -87.06 31.19 62.19
N GLY A 185 -86.84 31.79 61.00
CA GLY A 185 -85.53 31.87 60.36
C GLY A 185 -84.92 30.53 59.92
N LEU A 186 -85.74 29.52 59.57
CA LEU A 186 -85.31 28.13 59.38
C LEU A 186 -84.55 27.83 58.06
N HIS A 187 -84.34 28.85 57.21
CA HIS A 187 -83.61 28.78 55.94
C HIS A 187 -82.20 28.14 56.06
N VAL A 188 -81.58 28.18 57.24
CA VAL A 188 -80.29 27.52 57.53
C VAL A 188 -80.32 26.00 57.31
N TYR A 189 -81.44 25.33 57.59
CA TYR A 189 -81.53 23.88 57.47
C TYR A 189 -81.56 23.41 56.01
N GLU A 190 -82.19 24.17 55.12
CA GLU A 190 -82.11 23.90 53.67
C GLU A 190 -80.69 24.04 53.13
N ALA A 191 -79.94 25.03 53.60
CA ALA A 191 -78.55 25.24 53.21
C ALA A 191 -77.65 24.08 53.69
N ILE A 192 -77.92 23.51 54.87
CA ILE A 192 -77.25 22.31 55.38
C ILE A 192 -77.58 21.10 54.50
N GLN A 193 -78.86 20.86 54.19
CA GLN A 193 -79.29 19.74 53.34
C GLN A 193 -78.59 19.77 51.98
N LYS A 194 -78.61 20.92 51.29
CA LYS A 194 -78.00 21.10 49.97
C LYS A 194 -76.50 20.76 49.98
N LYS A 195 -75.76 21.17 51.03
CA LYS A 195 -74.33 20.84 51.19
C LYS A 195 -74.08 19.36 51.50
N ALA A 196 -74.93 18.72 52.31
CA ALA A 196 -74.79 17.31 52.65
C ALA A 196 -74.98 16.39 51.42
N SER A 197 -76.03 16.64 50.62
CA SER A 197 -76.30 15.87 49.40
C SER A 197 -75.16 15.98 48.37
N ALA A 198 -74.60 17.19 48.17
CA ALA A 198 -73.48 17.39 47.25
C ALA A 198 -72.23 16.57 47.67
N ARG A 199 -71.94 16.48 48.97
CA ARG A 199 -70.81 15.69 49.49
C ARG A 199 -71.01 14.19 49.30
N ALA A 200 -72.23 13.68 49.47
CA ALA A 200 -72.55 12.27 49.23
C ALA A 200 -72.33 11.88 47.77
N MET A 201 -72.87 12.67 46.83
CA MET A 201 -72.71 12.44 45.38
C MET A 201 -71.22 12.39 44.94
N GLN A 202 -70.37 13.22 45.54
CA GLN A 202 -68.94 13.22 45.24
C GLN A 202 -68.23 11.93 45.72
N ALA A 203 -68.62 11.40 46.90
CA ALA A 203 -68.06 10.17 47.43
C ALA A 203 -68.48 8.94 46.60
N ASP A 204 -69.76 8.86 46.20
CA ASP A 204 -70.26 7.77 45.35
C ASP A 204 -69.54 7.74 43.99
N ALA A 205 -69.31 8.91 43.38
CA ALA A 205 -68.56 9.01 42.12
C ALA A 205 -67.10 8.53 42.26
N GLN A 206 -66.46 8.77 43.41
CA GLN A 206 -65.11 8.28 43.70
C GLN A 206 -65.10 6.75 43.89
N LEU A 207 -66.10 6.19 44.59
CA LEU A 207 -66.23 4.75 44.76
C LEU A 207 -66.42 4.01 43.43
N VAL A 208 -67.27 4.53 42.54
CA VAL A 208 -67.47 3.96 41.19
C VAL A 208 -66.16 3.97 40.38
N ALA A 209 -65.41 5.07 40.39
CA ALA A 209 -64.14 5.16 39.67
C ALA A 209 -63.08 4.19 40.23
N VAL A 210 -63.01 4.02 41.55
CA VAL A 210 -62.08 3.07 42.18
C VAL A 210 -62.50 1.62 41.90
N ALA A 211 -63.80 1.32 41.93
CA ALA A 211 -64.31 -0.02 41.57
C ALA A 211 -63.97 -0.39 40.12
N GLN A 212 -64.15 0.54 39.17
CA GLN A 212 -63.76 0.31 37.76
C GLN A 212 -62.26 0.05 37.61
N LEU A 213 -61.41 0.79 38.31
CA LEU A 213 -59.95 0.56 38.30
C LEU A 213 -59.53 -0.78 38.92
N LEU A 214 -60.35 -1.34 39.82
CA LEU A 214 -60.11 -2.67 40.41
C LEU A 214 -60.63 -3.78 39.48
N ASP A 215 -61.78 -3.59 38.83
CA ASP A 215 -62.31 -4.52 37.82
C ASP A 215 -61.38 -4.62 36.59
N ASP A 216 -60.80 -3.50 36.14
CA ASP A 216 -59.78 -3.45 35.07
C ASP A 216 -58.46 -4.16 35.45
N LEU A 217 -58.27 -4.52 36.73
CA LEU A 217 -57.13 -5.27 37.27
C LEU A 217 -57.54 -6.64 37.82
N ALA A 218 -58.75 -7.12 37.53
CA ALA A 218 -59.28 -8.38 38.07
C ALA A 218 -58.54 -9.63 37.56
N ASP A 219 -57.80 -9.52 36.44
CA ASP A 219 -56.93 -10.56 35.89
C ASP A 219 -55.46 -10.45 36.37
N ALA A 220 -55.13 -9.44 37.18
CA ALA A 220 -53.80 -9.22 37.75
C ALA A 220 -53.63 -9.96 39.09
N ASP A 221 -53.91 -11.27 39.13
CA ASP A 221 -53.63 -12.13 40.28
C ASP A 221 -52.12 -12.48 40.41
N ASP A 222 -51.74 -13.00 41.58
CA ASP A 222 -50.34 -13.36 41.89
C ASP A 222 -49.78 -14.42 40.92
N GLU A 223 -50.62 -15.30 40.39
CA GLU A 223 -50.22 -16.33 39.42
C GLU A 223 -49.91 -15.72 38.05
N SER A 224 -50.77 -14.82 37.58
CA SER A 224 -50.63 -14.08 36.33
C SER A 224 -49.42 -13.12 36.38
N LEU A 225 -49.20 -12.47 37.52
CA LEU A 225 -48.01 -11.64 37.77
C LEU A 225 -46.73 -12.49 37.79
N ALA A 226 -46.74 -13.65 38.48
CA ALA A 226 -45.62 -14.57 38.51
C ALA A 226 -45.29 -15.15 37.13
N ALA A 227 -46.32 -15.53 36.35
CA ALA A 227 -46.18 -16.01 34.98
C ALA A 227 -45.62 -14.92 34.05
N ALA A 228 -46.09 -13.67 34.17
CA ALA A 228 -45.55 -12.54 33.44
C ALA A 228 -44.08 -12.25 33.80
N ALA A 229 -43.73 -12.28 35.09
CA ALA A 229 -42.35 -12.11 35.56
C ALA A 229 -41.42 -13.22 35.08
N ALA A 230 -41.85 -14.49 35.17
CA ALA A 230 -41.11 -15.64 34.66
C ALA A 230 -40.88 -15.54 33.14
N ARG A 231 -41.90 -15.12 32.37
CA ARG A 231 -41.78 -14.86 30.93
C ARG A 231 -40.79 -13.74 30.62
N VAL A 232 -40.78 -12.65 31.38
CA VAL A 232 -39.78 -11.57 31.22
C VAL A 232 -38.36 -12.08 31.52
N THR A 233 -38.17 -12.90 32.55
CA THR A 233 -36.88 -13.52 32.87
C THR A 233 -36.40 -14.42 31.73
N ALA A 234 -37.25 -15.33 31.25
CA ALA A 234 -36.92 -16.23 30.14
C ALA A 234 -36.59 -15.47 28.84
N MET A 235 -37.30 -14.36 28.54
CA MET A 235 -36.98 -13.51 27.38
C MET A 235 -35.64 -12.78 27.53
N ARG A 236 -35.26 -12.37 28.74
CA ARG A 236 -33.94 -11.77 29.02
C ARG A 236 -32.82 -12.78 28.89
N GLU A 237 -33.00 -13.99 29.43
CA GLU A 237 -32.04 -15.11 29.28
C GLU A 237 -31.84 -15.48 27.80
N LEU A 238 -32.93 -15.60 27.04
CA LEU A 238 -32.88 -15.85 25.60
C LEU A 238 -32.15 -14.72 24.85
N THR A 239 -32.42 -13.46 25.21
CA THR A 239 -31.74 -12.31 24.58
C THR A 239 -30.24 -12.34 24.87
N ALA A 240 -29.83 -12.60 26.11
CA ALA A 240 -28.42 -12.71 26.49
C ALA A 240 -27.70 -13.87 25.78
N ALA A 241 -28.37 -15.03 25.62
CA ALA A 241 -27.83 -16.16 24.85
C ALA A 241 -27.65 -15.79 23.36
N VAL A 242 -28.66 -15.19 22.73
CA VAL A 242 -28.58 -14.74 21.33
C VAL A 242 -27.51 -13.66 21.13
N GLU A 243 -27.37 -12.71 22.06
CA GLU A 243 -26.30 -11.70 22.01
C GLU A 243 -24.89 -12.28 22.16
N ALA A 244 -24.73 -13.40 22.89
CA ALA A 244 -23.48 -14.12 23.02
C ALA A 244 -23.13 -14.97 21.78
N ASP A 245 -24.12 -15.62 21.17
CA ASP A 245 -23.91 -16.57 20.06
C ASP A 245 -23.82 -15.89 18.67
N VAL A 246 -24.54 -14.79 18.46
CA VAL A 246 -24.57 -14.07 17.16
C VAL A 246 -23.17 -13.60 16.67
N PRO A 247 -22.25 -13.10 17.53
CA PRO A 247 -20.89 -12.79 17.12
C PRO A 247 -20.13 -14.01 16.56
N ALA A 248 -20.22 -15.16 17.23
CA ALA A 248 -19.54 -16.39 16.80
C ALA A 248 -20.12 -16.93 15.49
N LEU A 249 -21.44 -16.84 15.29
CA LEU A 249 -22.08 -17.20 14.02
C LEU A 249 -21.59 -16.31 12.88
N ARG A 250 -21.50 -14.99 13.09
CA ARG A 250 -20.97 -14.04 12.08
C ARG A 250 -19.51 -14.30 11.74
N GLU A 251 -18.69 -14.63 12.73
CA GLU A 251 -17.28 -15.00 12.52
C GLU A 251 -17.17 -16.29 11.68
N ALA A 252 -18.03 -17.28 11.93
CA ALA A 252 -18.10 -18.49 11.12
C ALA A 252 -18.57 -18.22 9.67
N GLU A 253 -19.60 -17.40 9.47
CA GLU A 253 -20.06 -16.98 8.13
C GLU A 253 -18.99 -16.22 7.34
N GLN A 254 -18.25 -15.34 8.02
CA GLN A 254 -17.10 -14.62 7.47
C GLN A 254 -16.00 -15.62 7.05
N GLY A 255 -15.63 -16.55 7.94
CA GLY A 255 -14.61 -17.58 7.67
C GLY A 255 -14.97 -18.52 6.52
N VAL A 256 -16.25 -18.89 6.36
CA VAL A 256 -16.72 -19.66 5.19
C VAL A 256 -16.58 -18.85 3.90
N THR A 257 -16.88 -17.54 3.95
CA THR A 257 -16.76 -16.64 2.79
C THR A 257 -15.30 -16.46 2.36
N ASP A 258 -14.41 -16.22 3.33
CA ASP A 258 -12.97 -16.02 3.09
C ASP A 258 -12.31 -17.33 2.59
N ALA A 259 -12.66 -18.48 3.16
CA ALA A 259 -12.20 -19.79 2.68
C ALA A 259 -12.68 -20.08 1.26
N GLY A 260 -13.92 -19.71 0.92
CA GLY A 260 -14.46 -19.83 -0.44
C GLY A 260 -13.72 -18.94 -1.45
N ALA A 261 -13.30 -17.74 -1.05
CA ALA A 261 -12.49 -16.85 -1.88
C ALA A 261 -11.08 -17.44 -2.11
N ALA A 262 -10.40 -17.90 -1.06
CA ALA A 262 -9.08 -18.52 -1.15
C ALA A 262 -9.08 -19.79 -2.02
N LEU A 263 -10.12 -20.63 -1.90
CA LEU A 263 -10.26 -21.85 -2.71
C LEU A 263 -10.44 -21.54 -4.20
N LYS A 264 -11.13 -20.44 -4.52
CA LYS A 264 -11.28 -19.94 -5.90
C LYS A 264 -9.97 -19.37 -6.46
N GLU A 265 -9.17 -18.69 -5.64
CA GLU A 265 -7.84 -18.19 -6.02
C GLU A 265 -6.88 -19.35 -6.31
N LEU A 266 -6.79 -20.32 -5.40
CA LEU A 266 -6.02 -21.56 -5.59
C LEU A 266 -6.47 -22.35 -6.83
N GLY A 267 -7.78 -22.40 -7.12
CA GLY A 267 -8.29 -22.99 -8.36
C GLY A 267 -7.73 -22.29 -9.61
N GLY A 268 -7.68 -20.96 -9.61
CA GLY A 268 -7.08 -20.17 -10.69
C GLY A 268 -5.57 -20.37 -10.83
N GLU A 269 -4.84 -20.54 -9.73
CA GLU A 269 -3.42 -20.89 -9.76
C GLU A 269 -3.18 -22.29 -10.34
N ILE A 270 -3.98 -23.29 -9.92
CA ILE A 270 -3.93 -24.65 -10.43
C ILE A 270 -4.23 -24.67 -11.94
N ASP A 271 -5.25 -23.95 -12.40
CA ASP A 271 -5.57 -23.83 -13.83
C ASP A 271 -4.43 -23.16 -14.61
N ALA A 272 -3.80 -22.12 -14.06
CA ALA A 272 -2.65 -21.46 -14.67
C ALA A 272 -1.42 -22.39 -14.77
N LEU A 273 -1.16 -23.20 -13.74
CA LEU A 273 -0.10 -24.21 -13.75
C LEU A 273 -0.42 -25.36 -14.72
N ALA A 274 -1.67 -25.82 -14.78
CA ALA A 274 -2.11 -26.85 -15.72
C ALA A 274 -2.07 -26.39 -17.19
N ALA A 275 -2.16 -25.08 -17.44
CA ALA A 275 -1.95 -24.48 -18.75
C ALA A 275 -0.47 -24.48 -19.21
N ILE A 276 0.49 -24.65 -18.28
CA ILE A 276 1.92 -24.78 -18.61
C ILE A 276 2.17 -26.15 -19.26
N ARG A 277 2.06 -26.21 -20.59
CA ARG A 277 2.49 -27.37 -21.36
C ARG A 277 3.94 -27.19 -21.85
N PRO A 278 4.80 -28.21 -21.72
CA PRO A 278 6.11 -28.15 -22.36
C PRO A 278 5.92 -28.08 -23.90
N PRO A 279 6.75 -27.31 -24.63
CA PRO A 279 6.69 -27.26 -26.08
C PRO A 279 6.77 -28.66 -26.71
N ALA A 280 6.06 -28.88 -27.83
CA ALA A 280 5.98 -30.20 -28.48
C ALA A 280 7.36 -30.82 -28.74
N ASP A 281 8.35 -29.99 -29.07
CA ASP A 281 9.71 -30.42 -29.43
C ASP A 281 10.72 -30.36 -28.27
N HIS A 282 10.30 -30.12 -27.02
CA HIS A 282 11.25 -29.93 -25.90
C HIS A 282 12.19 -31.13 -25.69
N ALA A 283 11.69 -32.36 -25.91
CA ALA A 283 12.50 -33.57 -25.86
C ALA A 283 13.56 -33.60 -26.98
N ALA A 284 13.18 -33.27 -28.21
CA ALA A 284 14.10 -33.17 -29.35
C ALA A 284 15.14 -32.04 -29.17
N VAL A 285 14.76 -30.92 -28.55
CA VAL A 285 15.69 -29.85 -28.18
C VAL A 285 16.65 -30.30 -27.08
N ALA A 286 16.18 -31.02 -26.06
CA ALA A 286 17.03 -31.58 -25.01
C ALA A 286 18.05 -32.60 -25.57
N GLU A 287 17.60 -33.48 -26.46
CA GLU A 287 18.45 -34.47 -27.15
C GLU A 287 19.47 -33.80 -28.09
N ALA A 288 19.07 -32.76 -28.83
CA ALA A 288 19.97 -31.97 -29.66
C ALA A 288 21.03 -31.22 -28.82
N VAL A 289 20.67 -30.69 -27.64
CA VAL A 289 21.60 -30.06 -26.71
C VAL A 289 22.54 -31.08 -26.08
N ALA A 290 22.06 -32.27 -25.72
CA ALA A 290 22.91 -33.36 -25.21
C ALA A 290 23.94 -33.81 -26.26
N THR A 291 23.49 -34.05 -27.50
CA THR A 291 24.36 -34.40 -28.64
C THR A 291 25.38 -33.31 -28.95
N ALA A 292 24.97 -32.04 -28.89
CA ALA A 292 25.88 -30.90 -29.08
C ALA A 292 26.92 -30.75 -27.95
N ARG A 293 26.60 -31.15 -26.72
CA ARG A 293 27.55 -31.18 -25.59
C ARG A 293 28.53 -32.35 -25.70
N ALA A 294 28.05 -33.54 -26.07
CA ALA A 294 28.90 -34.71 -26.27
C ALA A 294 29.96 -34.47 -27.36
N SER A 295 29.54 -34.01 -28.54
CA SER A 295 30.44 -33.68 -29.65
C SER A 295 31.41 -32.53 -29.33
N ALA A 296 31.03 -31.56 -28.48
CA ALA A 296 31.94 -30.53 -28.00
C ALA A 296 33.02 -31.09 -27.04
N ALA A 297 32.65 -32.04 -26.18
CA ALA A 297 33.59 -32.71 -25.27
C ALA A 297 34.60 -33.60 -26.03
N GLU A 298 34.15 -34.36 -27.04
CA GLU A 298 35.02 -35.13 -27.93
C GLU A 298 36.03 -34.24 -28.66
N ALA A 299 35.56 -33.11 -29.20
CA ALA A 299 36.44 -32.15 -29.88
C ALA A 299 37.47 -31.53 -28.92
N ALA A 300 37.09 -31.20 -27.70
CA ALA A 300 38.01 -30.68 -26.67
C ALA A 300 39.07 -31.73 -26.28
N ALA A 301 38.68 -32.99 -26.09
CA ALA A 301 39.61 -34.08 -25.81
C ALA A 301 40.60 -34.31 -26.97
N ALA A 302 40.13 -34.24 -28.22
CA ALA A 302 40.98 -34.35 -29.40
C ALA A 302 42.01 -33.21 -29.52
N VAL A 303 41.64 -31.99 -29.10
CA VAL A 303 42.57 -30.84 -29.03
C VAL A 303 43.63 -31.06 -27.96
N ALA A 304 43.25 -31.43 -26.73
CA ALA A 304 44.20 -31.69 -25.65
C ALA A 304 45.25 -32.77 -26.02
N VAL A 305 44.81 -33.86 -26.67
CA VAL A 305 45.71 -34.91 -27.18
C VAL A 305 46.62 -34.40 -28.31
N ALA A 306 46.19 -33.42 -29.11
CA ALA A 306 47.03 -32.79 -30.13
C ALA A 306 48.08 -31.85 -29.52
N GLU A 307 47.69 -31.06 -28.51
CA GLU A 307 48.59 -30.16 -27.76
C GLU A 307 49.67 -30.94 -26.99
N GLU A 308 49.31 -32.03 -26.30
CA GLU A 308 50.27 -32.91 -25.63
C GLU A 308 51.30 -33.51 -26.62
N ARG A 309 50.84 -33.91 -27.82
CA ARG A 309 51.72 -34.41 -28.89
C ARG A 309 52.61 -33.31 -29.44
N GLU A 310 52.10 -32.09 -29.62
CA GLU A 310 52.90 -30.94 -30.05
C GLU A 310 54.01 -30.66 -29.04
N GLU A 311 53.68 -30.55 -27.75
CA GLU A 311 54.64 -30.22 -26.70
C GLU A 311 55.70 -31.31 -26.55
N LYS A 312 55.31 -32.59 -26.66
CA LYS A 312 56.26 -33.71 -26.71
C LYS A 312 57.23 -33.60 -27.89
N VAL A 313 56.76 -33.21 -29.07
CA VAL A 313 57.62 -33.00 -30.26
C VAL A 313 58.48 -31.74 -30.11
N ARG A 314 57.97 -30.68 -29.50
CA ARG A 314 58.71 -29.44 -29.19
C ARG A 314 59.84 -29.71 -28.21
N GLY A 315 59.59 -30.47 -27.13
CA GLY A 315 60.63 -30.91 -26.19
C GLY A 315 61.70 -31.80 -26.86
N GLN A 316 61.30 -32.73 -27.73
CA GLN A 316 62.23 -33.53 -28.53
C GLN A 316 63.09 -32.67 -29.49
N LEU A 317 62.53 -31.60 -30.04
CA LEU A 317 63.26 -30.67 -30.91
C LEU A 317 64.22 -29.78 -30.11
N ALA A 318 63.83 -29.32 -28.92
CA ALA A 318 64.67 -28.51 -28.03
C ALA A 318 65.89 -29.30 -27.49
N GLY A 319 65.74 -30.62 -27.30
CA GLY A 319 66.84 -31.51 -26.93
C GLY A 319 67.70 -32.00 -28.11
N ALA A 320 67.40 -31.62 -29.35
CA ALA A 320 68.16 -32.04 -30.52
C ALA A 320 69.37 -31.11 -30.76
N PRO A 321 70.56 -31.65 -31.06
CA PRO A 321 71.73 -30.83 -31.40
C PRO A 321 71.52 -30.04 -32.69
N ASP A 322 72.16 -28.87 -32.77
CA ASP A 322 72.01 -27.95 -33.89
C ASP A 322 72.37 -28.61 -35.25
N VAL A 323 71.49 -28.38 -36.22
CA VAL A 323 71.59 -28.92 -37.58
C VAL A 323 72.78 -28.31 -38.33
N ALA A 324 73.23 -27.10 -38.00
CA ALA A 324 74.45 -26.54 -38.58
C ALA A 324 75.71 -27.21 -38.01
N ALA A 325 75.81 -27.39 -36.68
CA ALA A 325 76.90 -28.14 -36.05
C ALA A 325 77.05 -29.58 -36.61
N LEU A 326 75.94 -30.31 -36.78
CA LEU A 326 75.95 -31.66 -37.39
C LEU A 326 76.42 -31.69 -38.86
N ARG A 327 76.22 -30.61 -39.63
CA ARG A 327 76.71 -30.52 -41.01
C ARG A 327 78.22 -30.29 -41.06
N LEU A 328 78.73 -29.40 -40.21
CA LEU A 328 80.16 -29.10 -40.12
C LEU A 328 80.96 -30.36 -39.75
N LEU A 329 80.45 -31.19 -38.84
CA LEU A 329 81.04 -32.49 -38.49
C LEU A 329 81.01 -33.51 -39.64
N LEU A 330 79.97 -33.52 -40.48
CA LEU A 330 79.90 -34.38 -41.66
C LEU A 330 80.87 -33.94 -42.77
N GLU A 331 81.08 -32.64 -42.92
CA GLU A 331 82.05 -32.05 -43.85
C GLU A 331 83.49 -32.34 -43.41
N ALA A 332 83.81 -32.16 -42.11
CA ALA A 332 85.11 -32.50 -41.54
C ALA A 332 85.49 -33.99 -41.73
N HIS A 333 84.53 -34.92 -41.50
CA HIS A 333 84.73 -36.33 -41.81
C HIS A 333 85.03 -36.60 -43.29
N ALA A 334 84.34 -35.90 -44.20
CA ALA A 334 84.53 -36.07 -45.64
C ALA A 334 85.87 -35.50 -46.13
N GLU A 335 86.35 -34.41 -45.54
CA GLU A 335 87.69 -33.89 -45.82
C GLU A 335 88.77 -34.83 -45.25
N HIS A 336 88.60 -35.32 -44.01
CA HIS A 336 89.52 -36.29 -43.40
C HIS A 336 89.65 -37.58 -44.22
N ASP A 337 88.55 -38.19 -44.66
CA ASP A 337 88.55 -39.37 -45.55
C ASP A 337 89.35 -39.10 -46.85
N LYS A 338 89.11 -37.95 -47.47
CA LYS A 338 89.76 -37.55 -48.73
C LYS A 338 91.26 -37.36 -48.56
N LEU A 339 91.69 -36.60 -47.54
CA LEU A 339 93.10 -36.36 -47.28
C LEU A 339 93.81 -37.65 -46.86
N THR A 340 93.13 -38.57 -46.15
CA THR A 340 93.69 -39.89 -45.78
C THR A 340 94.04 -40.71 -47.02
N GLY A 341 93.17 -40.69 -48.05
CA GLY A 341 93.47 -41.31 -49.35
C GLY A 341 94.66 -40.67 -50.06
N GLN A 342 94.77 -39.34 -50.04
CA GLN A 342 95.88 -38.61 -50.67
C GLN A 342 97.21 -38.86 -49.96
N ALA A 343 97.26 -38.79 -48.63
CA ALA A 343 98.46 -39.09 -47.85
C ALA A 343 98.96 -40.52 -48.11
N ARG A 344 98.06 -41.51 -48.18
CA ARG A 344 98.42 -42.90 -48.54
C ARG A 344 99.05 -43.02 -49.93
N SER A 345 98.55 -42.29 -50.93
CA SER A 345 99.15 -42.29 -52.27
C SER A 345 100.54 -41.65 -52.30
N LEU A 346 100.76 -40.58 -51.54
CA LEU A 346 102.07 -39.91 -51.45
C LEU A 346 103.08 -40.71 -50.63
N ALA A 347 102.66 -41.46 -49.60
CA ALA A 347 103.53 -42.37 -48.87
C ALA A 347 104.15 -43.45 -49.77
N GLU A 348 103.35 -44.05 -50.67
CA GLU A 348 103.86 -45.01 -51.67
C GLU A 348 104.72 -44.31 -52.75
N ALA A 349 104.44 -43.06 -53.11
CA ALA A 349 105.30 -42.28 -54.00
C ALA A 349 106.68 -41.98 -53.37
N VAL A 350 106.73 -41.54 -52.11
CA VAL A 350 107.98 -41.31 -51.34
C VAL A 350 108.80 -42.60 -51.22
N LYS A 351 108.14 -43.72 -50.94
CA LYS A 351 108.75 -45.06 -50.86
C LYS A 351 109.35 -45.50 -52.21
N THR A 352 108.68 -45.18 -53.32
CA THR A 352 109.15 -45.45 -54.69
C THR A 352 110.37 -44.59 -55.03
N ALA A 353 110.28 -43.27 -54.86
CA ALA A 353 111.39 -42.34 -55.08
C ALA A 353 112.62 -42.66 -54.20
N LYS A 354 112.42 -43.09 -52.94
CA LYS A 354 113.50 -43.52 -52.05
C LYS A 354 114.22 -44.78 -52.58
N LYS A 355 113.48 -45.69 -53.21
CA LYS A 355 114.05 -46.90 -53.83
C LYS A 355 114.86 -46.54 -55.09
N GLU A 356 114.33 -45.68 -55.95
CA GLU A 356 114.98 -45.21 -57.17
C GLU A 356 116.28 -44.43 -56.87
N HIS A 357 116.23 -43.50 -55.92
CA HIS A 357 117.41 -42.81 -55.41
C HIS A 357 118.46 -43.80 -54.86
N GLY A 358 118.03 -44.79 -54.07
CA GLY A 358 118.91 -45.84 -53.55
C GLY A 358 119.55 -46.74 -54.62
N THR A 359 118.88 -46.94 -55.77
CA THR A 359 119.48 -47.63 -56.92
C THR A 359 120.45 -46.74 -57.71
N ALA A 360 120.14 -45.45 -57.86
CA ALA A 360 121.02 -44.50 -58.54
C ALA A 360 122.33 -44.25 -57.76
N ALA A 361 122.26 -44.15 -56.43
CA ALA A 361 123.43 -44.00 -55.56
C ALA A 361 124.42 -45.16 -55.76
N LYS A 362 123.94 -46.41 -55.69
CA LYS A 362 124.76 -47.61 -55.94
C LYS A 362 125.35 -47.66 -57.36
N ALA A 363 124.66 -47.10 -58.35
CA ALA A 363 125.18 -47.02 -59.71
C ALA A 363 126.28 -45.95 -59.85
N LEU A 364 126.18 -44.84 -59.12
CA LEU A 364 127.25 -43.84 -59.01
C LEU A 364 128.47 -44.38 -58.27
N ASP A 365 128.28 -45.07 -57.13
CA ASP A 365 129.36 -45.71 -56.38
C ASP A 365 130.15 -46.67 -57.28
N LYS A 366 129.44 -47.52 -58.03
CA LYS A 366 130.05 -48.46 -58.98
C LYS A 366 130.81 -47.74 -60.11
N ALA A 367 130.20 -46.75 -60.75
CA ALA A 367 130.85 -45.98 -61.82
C ALA A 367 132.11 -45.24 -61.30
N SER A 368 132.08 -44.76 -60.06
CA SER A 368 133.21 -44.06 -59.43
C SER A 368 134.37 -45.02 -59.13
N ALA A 369 134.08 -46.25 -58.70
CA ALA A 369 135.09 -47.29 -58.54
C ALA A 369 135.72 -47.72 -59.88
N GLU A 370 134.91 -47.85 -60.94
CA GLU A 370 135.39 -48.15 -62.29
C GLU A 370 136.24 -47.00 -62.87
N ALA A 371 135.89 -45.74 -62.58
CA ALA A 371 136.67 -44.57 -62.98
C ALA A 371 138.01 -44.44 -62.22
N ALA A 372 138.05 -44.81 -60.94
CA ALA A 372 139.30 -44.90 -60.18
C ALA A 372 140.26 -45.91 -60.84
N GLN A 373 139.80 -47.14 -61.10
CA GLN A 373 140.60 -48.18 -61.77
C GLN A 373 141.08 -47.78 -63.18
N ALA A 374 140.25 -47.06 -63.95
CA ALA A 374 140.66 -46.55 -65.26
C ALA A 374 141.70 -45.43 -65.16
N THR A 375 141.67 -44.64 -64.08
CA THR A 375 142.67 -43.60 -63.78
C THR A 375 144.00 -44.23 -63.37
N ASP A 376 143.97 -45.26 -62.51
CA ASP A 376 145.17 -46.00 -62.09
C ASP A 376 145.90 -46.61 -63.29
N ARG A 377 145.17 -47.28 -64.19
CA ARG A 377 145.74 -47.83 -65.45
C ARG A 377 146.33 -46.76 -66.37
N LEU A 378 145.76 -45.55 -66.38
CA LEU A 378 146.33 -44.42 -67.12
C LEU A 378 147.63 -43.92 -66.49
N GLU A 379 147.77 -43.96 -65.15
CA GLU A 379 149.04 -43.67 -64.50
C GLU A 379 150.10 -44.76 -64.76
N GLU A 380 149.72 -46.03 -64.70
CA GLU A 380 150.60 -47.16 -65.05
C GLU A 380 151.11 -47.05 -66.50
N ALA A 381 150.21 -46.78 -67.46
CA ALA A 381 150.57 -46.60 -68.86
C ALA A 381 151.46 -45.36 -69.09
N ARG A 382 151.30 -44.29 -68.29
CA ARG A 382 152.20 -43.11 -68.32
C ARG A 382 153.59 -43.45 -67.81
N ARG A 383 153.72 -44.24 -66.74
CA ARG A 383 155.02 -44.71 -66.22
C ARG A 383 155.72 -45.60 -67.25
N ALA A 384 155.01 -46.60 -67.79
CA ALA A 384 155.54 -47.47 -68.85
C ALA A 384 156.03 -46.69 -70.10
N TYR A 385 155.36 -45.59 -70.47
CA TYR A 385 155.83 -44.71 -71.56
C TYR A 385 157.11 -43.93 -71.20
N GLN A 386 157.25 -43.47 -69.96
CA GLN A 386 158.48 -42.82 -69.48
C GLN A 386 159.65 -43.81 -69.43
N ASP A 387 159.42 -45.02 -68.92
CA ASP A 387 160.41 -46.09 -68.87
C ASP A 387 160.86 -46.51 -70.27
N ALA A 388 159.93 -46.65 -71.22
CA ALA A 388 160.24 -46.95 -72.61
C ALA A 388 161.07 -45.82 -73.28
N GLN A 389 160.75 -44.54 -73.04
CA GLN A 389 161.58 -43.43 -73.54
C GLN A 389 162.98 -43.43 -72.92
N ALA A 390 163.13 -43.79 -71.65
CA ALA A 390 164.44 -43.87 -71.00
C ALA A 390 165.30 -45.00 -71.61
N ALA A 391 164.71 -46.17 -71.84
CA ALA A 391 165.36 -47.30 -72.49
C ALA A 391 165.78 -46.98 -73.94
N ASP A 392 164.92 -46.32 -74.72
CA ASP A 392 165.20 -45.94 -76.11
C ASP A 392 166.37 -44.93 -76.22
N ARG A 393 166.40 -43.93 -75.33
CA ARG A 393 167.54 -42.99 -75.25
C ARG A 393 168.83 -43.68 -74.84
N ALA A 394 168.78 -44.68 -73.96
CA ALA A 394 169.94 -45.48 -73.59
C ALA A 394 170.43 -46.34 -74.78
N ALA A 395 169.52 -46.92 -75.56
CA ALA A 395 169.85 -47.68 -76.78
C ALA A 395 170.49 -46.78 -77.86
N ALA A 396 169.99 -45.55 -78.06
CA ALA A 396 170.59 -44.58 -78.99
C ALA A 396 172.04 -44.23 -78.62
N LEU A 397 172.34 -44.08 -77.33
CA LEU A 397 173.71 -43.81 -76.84
C LEU A 397 174.66 -45.01 -77.01
N ARG A 398 174.15 -46.25 -77.15
CA ARG A 398 174.98 -47.45 -77.41
C ARG A 398 175.81 -47.32 -78.69
N VAL A 399 175.27 -46.67 -79.72
CA VAL A 399 175.89 -46.60 -81.06
C VAL A 399 177.23 -45.84 -81.05
N HIS A 400 177.45 -44.98 -80.05
CA HIS A 400 178.69 -44.20 -79.89
C HIS A 400 179.67 -44.79 -78.86
N LEU A 401 179.42 -46.01 -78.37
CA LEU A 401 180.29 -46.69 -77.41
C LEU A 401 181.19 -47.71 -78.12
N VAL A 402 182.47 -47.36 -78.27
CA VAL A 402 183.49 -48.24 -78.88
C VAL A 402 184.35 -48.87 -77.77
N ALA A 403 184.51 -50.19 -77.82
CA ALA A 403 185.29 -50.92 -76.82
C ALA A 403 186.76 -50.47 -76.83
N GLY A 404 187.27 -50.07 -75.66
CA GLY A 404 188.63 -49.55 -75.48
C GLY A 404 188.75 -48.02 -75.48
N GLU A 405 187.74 -47.27 -75.93
CA GLU A 405 187.70 -45.80 -75.83
C GLU A 405 186.97 -45.33 -74.54
N PRO A 406 187.23 -44.10 -74.06
CA PRO A 406 186.46 -43.52 -72.96
C PRO A 406 185.03 -43.19 -73.42
N CYS A 407 184.02 -43.63 -72.65
CA CYS A 407 182.61 -43.37 -72.89
C CYS A 407 182.33 -41.86 -73.04
N PRO A 408 181.61 -41.41 -74.09
CA PRO A 408 181.37 -39.97 -74.33
C PRO A 408 180.48 -39.29 -73.28
N VAL A 409 179.84 -40.04 -72.37
CA VAL A 409 178.97 -39.50 -71.31
C VAL A 409 179.68 -39.43 -69.94
N CYS A 410 180.53 -40.41 -69.60
CA CYS A 410 181.16 -40.52 -68.27
C CYS A 410 182.69 -40.66 -68.28
N ALA A 411 183.33 -40.60 -69.45
CA ALA A 411 184.78 -40.71 -69.68
C ALA A 411 185.48 -41.99 -69.18
N GLN A 412 184.76 -42.96 -68.61
CA GLN A 412 185.32 -44.25 -68.22
C GLN A 412 185.50 -45.17 -69.42
N LYS A 413 186.56 -46.00 -69.39
CA LYS A 413 186.97 -46.85 -70.52
C LYS A 413 185.99 -48.01 -70.71
N VAL A 414 185.42 -48.13 -71.91
CA VAL A 414 184.36 -49.11 -72.20
C VAL A 414 184.97 -50.51 -72.34
N THR A 415 184.63 -51.41 -71.42
CA THR A 415 185.13 -52.80 -71.39
C THR A 415 184.28 -53.77 -72.19
N THR A 416 182.95 -53.61 -72.17
CA THR A 416 181.99 -54.36 -72.99
C THR A 416 180.84 -53.43 -73.42
N VAL A 417 180.33 -53.59 -74.64
CA VAL A 417 179.26 -52.75 -75.20
C VAL A 417 177.92 -53.49 -75.10
N PRO A 418 176.97 -53.09 -74.21
CA PRO A 418 175.73 -53.83 -73.95
C PRO A 418 174.83 -53.95 -75.19
N ASP A 419 174.07 -55.03 -75.34
CA ASP A 419 173.29 -55.27 -76.55
C ASP A 419 172.08 -54.34 -76.78
N LEU A 420 171.75 -54.14 -78.06
CA LEU A 420 170.72 -53.22 -78.51
C LEU A 420 169.35 -53.91 -78.35
N ALA A 421 168.55 -53.45 -77.40
CA ALA A 421 167.14 -53.80 -77.33
C ALA A 421 166.35 -53.00 -78.38
N GLU A 422 165.31 -53.59 -78.94
CA GLU A 422 164.38 -52.88 -79.83
C GLU A 422 163.53 -51.86 -79.07
N SER A 423 163.17 -50.76 -79.74
CA SER A 423 162.39 -49.67 -79.15
C SER A 423 160.94 -50.06 -78.89
N THR A 424 160.49 -49.97 -77.63
CA THR A 424 159.11 -50.26 -77.23
C THR A 424 158.22 -49.03 -77.10
N VAL A 425 158.75 -47.83 -77.40
CA VAL A 425 158.07 -46.52 -77.19
C VAL A 425 156.73 -46.43 -77.92
N ALA A 426 156.66 -46.92 -79.17
CA ALA A 426 155.43 -46.87 -79.97
C ALA A 426 154.31 -47.74 -79.37
N ALA A 427 154.64 -48.88 -78.77
CA ALA A 427 153.66 -49.74 -78.09
C ALA A 427 153.16 -49.09 -76.80
N ALA A 428 154.05 -48.47 -76.03
CA ALA A 428 153.69 -47.73 -74.82
C ALA A 428 152.82 -46.49 -75.11
N GLU A 429 153.09 -45.77 -76.21
CA GLU A 429 152.26 -44.62 -76.63
C GLU A 429 150.85 -45.07 -77.06
N ALA A 430 150.75 -46.21 -77.77
CA ALA A 430 149.46 -46.80 -78.14
C ALA A 430 148.66 -47.22 -76.89
N ALA A 431 149.31 -47.88 -75.93
CA ALA A 431 148.70 -48.25 -74.64
C ALA A 431 148.21 -47.02 -73.86
N GLY A 432 149.03 -45.96 -73.76
CA GLY A 432 148.65 -44.70 -73.11
C GLY A 432 147.45 -44.01 -73.78
N LYS A 433 147.34 -44.06 -75.11
CA LYS A 433 146.18 -43.54 -75.86
C LYS A 433 144.90 -44.36 -75.61
N VAL A 434 145.00 -45.67 -75.39
CA VAL A 434 143.87 -46.53 -75.01
C VAL A 434 143.44 -46.24 -73.58
N ALA A 435 144.36 -46.30 -72.61
CA ALA A 435 144.08 -46.04 -71.20
C ALA A 435 143.46 -44.64 -70.97
N ARG A 436 143.93 -43.62 -71.71
CA ARG A 436 143.34 -42.27 -71.65
C ARG A 436 141.89 -42.25 -72.11
N LYS A 437 141.56 -42.93 -73.22
CA LYS A 437 140.18 -43.03 -73.71
C LYS A 437 139.27 -43.81 -72.76
N GLU A 438 139.81 -44.77 -72.01
CA GLU A 438 139.06 -45.49 -70.97
C GLU A 438 138.79 -44.60 -69.76
N ALA A 439 139.79 -43.88 -69.25
CA ALA A 439 139.63 -42.92 -68.16
C ALA A 439 138.66 -41.78 -68.50
N ASP A 440 138.80 -41.16 -69.69
CA ASP A 440 137.91 -40.08 -70.15
C ASP A 440 136.44 -40.56 -70.25
N LYS A 441 136.19 -41.79 -70.72
CA LYS A 441 134.86 -42.40 -70.76
C LYS A 441 134.30 -42.69 -69.37
N ALA A 442 135.12 -43.23 -68.47
CA ALA A 442 134.68 -43.54 -67.12
C ALA A 442 134.33 -42.27 -66.33
N ALA A 443 135.11 -41.19 -66.49
CA ALA A 443 134.81 -39.88 -65.92
C ALA A 443 133.48 -39.29 -66.45
N GLN A 444 133.19 -39.45 -67.75
CA GLN A 444 131.89 -39.05 -68.32
C GLN A 444 130.72 -39.84 -67.71
N LEU A 445 130.86 -41.16 -67.54
CA LEU A 445 129.83 -41.98 -66.90
C LEU A 445 129.56 -41.57 -65.45
N VAL A 446 130.60 -41.25 -64.67
CA VAL A 446 130.45 -40.72 -63.30
C VAL A 446 129.64 -39.41 -63.31
N ALA A 447 129.99 -38.47 -64.19
CA ALA A 447 129.28 -37.18 -64.29
C ALA A 447 127.80 -37.35 -64.67
N GLU A 448 127.48 -38.28 -65.58
CA GLU A 448 126.09 -38.63 -65.89
C GLU A 448 125.33 -39.23 -64.70
N ARG A 449 125.95 -40.18 -63.98
CA ARG A 449 125.31 -40.85 -62.83
C ARG A 449 125.09 -39.87 -61.67
N ASP A 450 126.02 -38.97 -61.40
CA ASP A 450 125.91 -37.93 -60.36
C ASP A 450 124.79 -36.94 -60.69
N LYS A 451 124.71 -36.48 -61.95
CA LYS A 451 123.59 -35.63 -62.40
C LYS A 451 122.23 -36.33 -62.20
N ALA A 452 122.11 -37.60 -62.59
CA ALA A 452 120.88 -38.37 -62.42
C ALA A 452 120.50 -38.55 -60.93
N LEU A 453 121.49 -38.76 -60.05
CA LEU A 453 121.27 -38.87 -58.61
C LEU A 453 120.71 -37.56 -58.02
N ARG A 454 121.30 -36.42 -58.37
CA ARG A 454 120.85 -35.09 -57.91
C ARG A 454 119.44 -34.73 -58.38
N GLU A 455 119.03 -35.19 -59.56
CA GLU A 455 117.66 -35.00 -60.07
C GLU A 455 116.64 -35.86 -59.28
N LEU A 456 117.00 -37.10 -58.93
CA LEU A 456 116.19 -37.99 -58.11
C LEU A 456 116.10 -37.52 -56.65
N ASP A 457 117.17 -36.98 -56.08
CA ASP A 457 117.18 -36.44 -54.71
C ASP A 457 116.21 -35.25 -54.58
N ARG A 458 116.24 -34.32 -55.54
CA ARG A 458 115.26 -33.23 -55.65
C ARG A 458 113.82 -33.71 -55.85
N ALA A 459 113.60 -34.89 -56.44
CA ALA A 459 112.27 -35.48 -56.54
C ALA A 459 111.81 -36.08 -55.20
N LEU A 460 112.71 -36.76 -54.50
CA LEU A 460 112.48 -37.37 -53.18
C LEU A 460 112.18 -36.32 -52.10
N GLU A 461 112.95 -35.23 -52.04
CA GLU A 461 112.72 -34.10 -51.12
C GLU A 461 111.33 -33.46 -51.33
N ARG A 462 110.95 -33.21 -52.60
CA ARG A 462 109.62 -32.66 -52.93
C ARG A 462 108.49 -33.60 -52.51
N ALA A 463 108.64 -34.91 -52.74
CA ALA A 463 107.63 -35.89 -52.36
C ALA A 463 107.47 -35.99 -50.83
N ARG A 464 108.57 -35.91 -50.06
CA ARG A 464 108.53 -35.88 -48.59
C ARG A 464 107.82 -34.64 -48.07
N ALA A 465 108.20 -33.45 -48.53
CA ALA A 465 107.57 -32.19 -48.09
C ALA A 465 106.04 -32.18 -48.35
N GLN A 466 105.59 -32.72 -49.49
CA GLN A 466 104.16 -32.86 -49.80
C GLN A 466 103.44 -33.89 -48.92
N HIS A 467 104.10 -35.01 -48.60
CA HIS A 467 103.57 -36.00 -47.68
C HIS A 467 103.38 -35.39 -46.28
N ASP A 468 104.42 -34.77 -45.73
CA ASP A 468 104.45 -34.29 -44.34
C ASP A 468 103.47 -33.13 -44.12
N GLN A 469 103.32 -32.24 -45.12
CA GLN A 469 102.29 -31.20 -45.10
C GLN A 469 100.87 -31.77 -45.01
N LEU A 470 100.60 -32.89 -45.69
CA LEU A 470 99.30 -33.57 -45.62
C LEU A 470 99.12 -34.38 -44.35
N THR A 471 100.19 -34.97 -43.79
CA THR A 471 100.15 -35.63 -42.48
C THR A 471 99.81 -34.63 -41.36
N ALA A 472 100.41 -33.43 -41.38
CA ALA A 472 100.10 -32.38 -40.42
C ALA A 472 98.63 -31.92 -40.49
N ARG A 473 98.10 -31.70 -41.71
CA ARG A 473 96.69 -31.31 -41.91
C ARG A 473 95.70 -32.44 -41.55
N LEU A 474 96.11 -33.70 -41.66
CA LEU A 474 95.33 -34.83 -41.17
C LEU A 474 95.25 -34.88 -39.65
N ALA A 475 96.34 -34.58 -38.94
CA ALA A 475 96.34 -34.54 -37.48
C ALA A 475 95.37 -33.47 -36.94
N GLU A 476 95.38 -32.26 -37.53
CA GLU A 476 94.45 -31.18 -37.16
C GLU A 476 92.97 -31.55 -37.39
N LEU A 477 92.66 -32.22 -38.50
CA LEU A 477 91.30 -32.70 -38.79
C LEU A 477 90.89 -33.88 -37.91
N ALA A 478 91.84 -34.75 -37.53
CA ALA A 478 91.58 -35.87 -36.63
C ALA A 478 91.21 -35.37 -35.22
N GLU A 479 91.92 -34.36 -34.70
CA GLU A 479 91.61 -33.73 -33.41
C GLU A 479 90.20 -33.10 -33.40
N ARG A 480 89.85 -32.35 -34.45
CA ARG A 480 88.49 -31.76 -34.61
C ARG A 480 87.36 -32.79 -34.73
N VAL A 481 87.67 -34.05 -35.00
CA VAL A 481 86.71 -35.16 -35.20
C VAL A 481 86.76 -36.17 -34.05
N ALA A 482 87.76 -36.12 -33.16
CA ALA A 482 88.01 -37.10 -32.10
C ALA A 482 86.83 -37.25 -31.12
N ASP A 483 86.24 -36.15 -30.67
CA ASP A 483 85.09 -36.13 -29.74
C ASP A 483 83.73 -36.31 -30.44
N SER A 484 83.72 -36.56 -31.76
CA SER A 484 82.47 -36.73 -32.51
C SER A 484 81.99 -38.19 -32.48
N PRO A 485 80.67 -38.44 -32.41
CA PRO A 485 80.13 -39.80 -32.41
C PRO A 485 80.48 -40.52 -33.72
N ALA A 486 81.18 -41.66 -33.60
CA ALA A 486 81.75 -42.39 -34.72
C ALA A 486 80.74 -42.62 -35.86
N ARG A 487 81.12 -42.18 -37.06
CA ARG A 487 80.28 -42.21 -38.26
C ARG A 487 79.71 -43.62 -38.52
N PRO A 488 78.37 -43.83 -38.43
CA PRO A 488 77.79 -45.11 -38.81
C PRO A 488 78.03 -45.34 -40.30
N ARG A 489 78.58 -46.51 -40.68
CA ARG A 489 79.03 -46.85 -42.04
C ARG A 489 77.87 -47.05 -43.06
N SER A 490 76.72 -46.41 -42.85
CA SER A 490 75.49 -46.57 -43.63
C SER A 490 74.93 -45.24 -44.14
N ALA A 491 75.67 -44.59 -45.06
CA ALA A 491 75.22 -43.40 -45.80
C ALA A 491 73.90 -43.59 -46.60
N ALA A 492 73.38 -44.82 -46.68
CA ALA A 492 72.13 -45.20 -47.33
C ALA A 492 70.85 -44.93 -46.49
N SER A 493 70.95 -44.71 -45.17
CA SER A 493 69.78 -44.46 -44.32
C SER A 493 69.29 -43.01 -44.43
N TRP A 494 70.20 -42.04 -44.31
CA TRP A 494 69.90 -40.60 -44.28
C TRP A 494 69.17 -40.07 -45.53
N ARG A 495 69.38 -40.67 -46.71
CA ARG A 495 68.65 -40.25 -47.93
C ARG A 495 67.15 -40.62 -47.91
N ARG A 496 66.73 -41.61 -47.10
CA ARG A 496 65.29 -41.98 -46.99
C ARG A 496 64.49 -40.94 -46.19
N GLY A 497 65.11 -40.31 -45.18
CA GLY A 497 64.47 -39.29 -44.34
C GLY A 497 64.04 -38.00 -45.07
N ARG A 498 64.63 -37.69 -46.23
CA ARG A 498 64.16 -36.54 -47.05
C ARG A 498 62.87 -36.83 -47.83
N ARG A 499 62.52 -38.10 -48.10
CA ARG A 499 61.27 -38.45 -48.81
C ARG A 499 60.03 -38.48 -47.92
N SER A 500 60.15 -38.51 -46.59
CA SER A 500 58.99 -38.47 -45.68
C SER A 500 58.45 -37.06 -45.43
N ARG A 501 59.23 -36.00 -45.70
CA ARG A 501 58.75 -34.61 -45.53
C ARG A 501 57.60 -34.22 -46.48
N SER A 502 57.41 -34.93 -47.60
CA SER A 502 56.23 -34.74 -48.48
C SER A 502 54.99 -35.53 -48.02
N GLY A 503 55.06 -36.26 -46.91
CA GLY A 503 53.98 -37.11 -46.39
C GLY A 503 53.10 -36.48 -45.31
N TRP A 504 53.30 -35.20 -44.96
CA TRP A 504 52.47 -34.48 -43.99
C TRP A 504 51.14 -34.03 -44.61
N THR A 505 50.30 -34.99 -45.00
CA THR A 505 48.90 -34.72 -45.31
C THR A 505 48.14 -34.48 -44.01
N THR A 506 47.89 -33.21 -43.68
CA THR A 506 46.89 -32.84 -42.68
C THR A 506 45.57 -33.55 -43.00
N PRO A 507 44.97 -34.29 -42.05
CA PRO A 507 43.60 -34.77 -42.22
C PRO A 507 42.70 -33.56 -42.41
N ARG A 508 42.08 -33.45 -43.58
CA ARG A 508 41.09 -32.41 -43.87
C ARG A 508 39.88 -32.62 -42.96
N ALA A 509 39.83 -31.90 -41.84
CA ALA A 509 38.61 -31.71 -41.05
C ALA A 509 37.59 -30.89 -41.88
N ARG A 510 36.92 -31.55 -42.83
CA ARG A 510 36.01 -30.94 -43.82
C ARG A 510 34.58 -31.50 -43.74
N SER A 511 34.03 -31.55 -42.54
CA SER A 511 32.58 -31.70 -42.31
C SER A 511 32.25 -31.25 -40.88
N GLY A 512 31.80 -30.01 -40.67
CA GLY A 512 31.50 -29.57 -39.30
C GLY A 512 31.12 -28.11 -39.04
N PRO A 513 31.30 -27.13 -39.95
CA PRO A 513 30.64 -25.83 -39.75
C PRO A 513 30.11 -25.18 -41.04
N ARG A 514 28.96 -25.67 -41.55
CA ARG A 514 28.05 -24.86 -42.39
C ARG A 514 26.59 -24.81 -41.92
N ALA A 515 26.19 -25.68 -40.99
CA ALA A 515 24.83 -25.65 -40.40
C ALA A 515 24.62 -24.56 -39.32
N ARG A 516 25.69 -23.92 -38.80
CA ARG A 516 25.60 -22.95 -37.68
C ARG A 516 25.32 -21.48 -38.07
N ARG A 517 25.13 -21.14 -39.35
CA ARG A 517 24.78 -19.76 -39.78
C ARG A 517 23.33 -19.54 -40.23
N SER A 518 22.49 -20.58 -40.26
CA SER A 518 21.07 -20.46 -40.64
C SER A 518 20.08 -20.48 -39.46
N ALA A 519 20.51 -20.88 -38.26
CA ALA A 519 19.65 -20.90 -37.06
C ALA A 519 19.62 -19.56 -36.28
N GLY A 520 20.59 -18.66 -36.51
CA GLY A 520 20.78 -17.43 -35.73
C GLY A 520 19.92 -16.22 -36.13
N HIS A 521 19.05 -16.33 -37.13
CA HIS A 521 18.23 -15.22 -37.64
C HIS A 521 16.71 -15.38 -37.42
N ARG A 522 16.30 -16.25 -36.47
CA ARG A 522 14.91 -16.31 -35.97
C ARG A 522 14.83 -16.26 -34.44
N ALA A 523 15.44 -15.22 -33.87
CA ALA A 523 15.22 -14.81 -32.48
C ALA A 523 15.31 -13.28 -32.41
N ALA A 524 14.22 -12.60 -32.80
CA ALA A 524 14.11 -11.15 -32.58
C ALA A 524 13.80 -10.91 -31.07
N PRO A 525 14.42 -9.90 -30.43
CA PRO A 525 14.18 -9.63 -29.02
C PRO A 525 12.80 -9.01 -28.81
N THR A 526 11.95 -9.69 -28.06
CA THR A 526 10.69 -9.13 -27.54
C THR A 526 10.98 -8.09 -26.47
N ARG A 527 10.92 -6.81 -26.83
CA ARG A 527 10.82 -5.72 -25.84
C ARG A 527 9.42 -5.71 -25.22
N PRO A 528 9.29 -5.47 -23.90
CA PRO A 528 8.00 -5.15 -23.30
C PRO A 528 7.63 -3.70 -23.62
N THR A 529 6.46 -3.47 -24.20
CA THR A 529 5.88 -2.12 -24.32
C THR A 529 4.42 -2.12 -23.88
N SER A 530 4.19 -1.43 -22.77
CA SER A 530 2.90 -0.97 -22.28
C SER A 530 2.02 -0.37 -23.39
N GLY A 531 0.82 -0.92 -23.58
CA GLY A 531 -0.17 -0.41 -24.52
C GLY A 531 -1.19 0.50 -23.84
N CYS A 532 -0.92 1.81 -23.78
CA CYS A 532 -1.93 2.80 -23.43
C CYS A 532 -2.27 3.65 -24.66
N GLY A 533 -3.55 3.70 -25.05
CA GLY A 533 -4.09 4.81 -25.86
C GLY A 533 -4.38 4.56 -27.36
N ARG A 534 -5.68 4.36 -27.63
CA ARG A 534 -6.49 5.07 -28.66
C ARG A 534 -6.25 4.85 -30.18
N ARG A 535 -7.37 4.39 -30.80
CA ARG A 535 -8.06 4.93 -32.00
C ARG A 535 -7.34 4.90 -33.36
N GLY A 536 -8.04 4.36 -34.36
CA GLY A 536 -7.92 4.86 -35.74
C GLY A 536 -8.37 3.88 -36.82
N ALA A 537 -9.29 4.33 -37.68
CA ALA A 537 -9.62 3.73 -38.97
C ALA A 537 -8.37 3.49 -39.86
N GLY A 538 -8.38 2.64 -40.89
CA GLY A 538 -9.45 1.83 -41.47
C GLY A 538 -9.16 1.53 -42.96
N SER A 539 -9.95 0.62 -43.55
CA SER A 539 -10.03 0.31 -44.99
C SER A 539 -8.75 -0.06 -45.78
N THR A 540 -8.71 -1.29 -46.32
CA THR A 540 -8.68 -1.63 -47.77
C THR A 540 -8.85 -3.16 -47.89
N ARG A 541 -9.89 -3.68 -48.57
CA ARG A 541 -9.92 -4.06 -50.01
C ARG A 541 -8.80 -5.05 -50.40
N ARG A 542 -9.04 -6.18 -51.09
CA ARG A 542 -10.27 -6.72 -51.73
C ARG A 542 -10.06 -8.18 -52.17
N ALA A 543 -11.11 -9.01 -52.12
CA ALA A 543 -11.43 -10.16 -53.02
C ALA A 543 -10.37 -11.29 -53.22
N THR A 544 -10.70 -12.56 -53.50
CA THR A 544 -11.67 -13.07 -54.49
C THR A 544 -12.06 -14.54 -54.24
N ARG A 545 -13.33 -14.90 -54.58
CA ARG A 545 -13.84 -16.24 -54.99
C ARG A 545 -13.69 -17.40 -53.98
N SER A 546 -14.57 -18.39 -53.87
CA SER A 546 -15.85 -18.77 -54.51
C SER A 546 -16.64 -19.58 -53.46
N GLY A 547 -17.98 -19.61 -53.37
CA GLY A 547 -18.98 -19.76 -54.44
C GLY A 547 -19.42 -21.24 -54.48
N GLY A 548 -20.59 -21.57 -53.94
CA GLY A 548 -21.16 -22.94 -53.93
C GLY A 548 -22.29 -23.09 -52.92
N SER A 549 -23.45 -23.60 -53.35
CA SER A 549 -24.72 -23.54 -52.62
C SER A 549 -25.38 -24.91 -52.40
N VAL A 550 -26.21 -25.00 -51.34
CA VAL A 550 -27.44 -25.84 -51.26
C VAL A 550 -27.31 -27.38 -51.25
N ARG A 551 -27.58 -28.03 -50.09
CA ARG A 551 -28.69 -29.01 -49.87
C ARG A 551 -28.73 -29.62 -48.45
N ARG A 552 -29.92 -30.13 -48.09
CA ARG A 552 -30.37 -30.88 -46.88
C ARG A 552 -30.60 -32.37 -47.27
N PRO A 553 -31.03 -33.29 -46.35
CA PRO A 553 -30.76 -33.43 -44.91
C PRO A 553 -30.04 -34.80 -44.66
N PRO A 554 -30.59 -35.97 -44.19
CA PRO A 554 -31.83 -36.37 -43.47
C PRO A 554 -31.63 -37.04 -42.08
N THR A 555 -32.74 -37.31 -41.35
CA THR A 555 -33.02 -38.40 -40.34
C THR A 555 -32.01 -38.74 -39.23
N GLY A 556 -32.38 -38.99 -37.96
CA GLY A 556 -33.66 -39.08 -37.22
C GLY A 556 -33.34 -39.33 -35.71
N THR A 557 -34.23 -39.66 -34.75
CA THR A 557 -35.66 -40.00 -34.74
C THR A 557 -36.20 -39.91 -33.29
N THR A 558 -37.47 -39.52 -33.07
CA THR A 558 -38.32 -39.80 -31.87
C THR A 558 -37.88 -39.27 -30.47
N LEU A 559 -38.75 -39.02 -29.47
CA LEU A 559 -40.18 -39.37 -29.22
C LEU A 559 -40.97 -38.18 -28.60
N TRP A 560 -42.28 -38.37 -28.35
CA TRP A 560 -43.31 -37.29 -28.19
C TRP A 560 -44.12 -37.44 -26.85
N PRO A 561 -45.33 -36.84 -26.59
CA PRO A 561 -45.68 -36.14 -25.33
C PRO A 561 -46.88 -36.85 -24.60
N PRO A 562 -48.02 -36.24 -24.14
CA PRO A 562 -48.37 -34.92 -23.51
C PRO A 562 -49.31 -35.00 -22.25
N GLY A 563 -49.64 -33.85 -21.64
CA GLY A 563 -51.05 -33.50 -21.33
C GLY A 563 -51.60 -33.58 -19.86
N PRO A 564 -52.70 -32.84 -19.52
CA PRO A 564 -53.15 -32.54 -18.13
C PRO A 564 -54.56 -33.11 -17.76
N PRO A 565 -55.18 -32.79 -16.58
CA PRO A 565 -56.09 -31.63 -16.48
C PRO A 565 -56.28 -30.95 -15.07
N SER A 566 -57.11 -29.89 -15.01
CA SER A 566 -57.57 -29.11 -13.82
C SER A 566 -58.73 -29.78 -13.02
N PRO A 567 -59.24 -29.25 -11.87
CA PRO A 567 -60.31 -28.20 -11.90
C PRO A 567 -60.57 -27.30 -10.63
N SER A 568 -61.61 -26.45 -10.73
CA SER A 568 -62.48 -25.81 -9.68
C SER A 568 -62.14 -24.40 -9.14
N GLY A 569 -63.17 -23.64 -8.66
CA GLY A 569 -63.12 -22.17 -8.47
C GLY A 569 -63.93 -21.52 -7.32
N PRO A 570 -64.89 -20.61 -7.60
CA PRO A 570 -65.00 -19.21 -7.06
C PRO A 570 -65.98 -19.05 -5.84
N PRO A 571 -66.39 -17.86 -5.25
CA PRO A 571 -66.62 -16.53 -5.90
C PRO A 571 -66.58 -15.15 -5.14
N ARG A 572 -66.48 -14.07 -5.95
CA ARG A 572 -67.14 -12.72 -5.91
C ARG A 572 -67.19 -11.84 -4.63
N ARG A 573 -66.71 -10.57 -4.75
CA ARG A 573 -67.53 -9.34 -4.96
C ARG A 573 -66.67 -8.08 -5.26
N ARG A 574 -67.32 -7.00 -5.71
CA ARG A 574 -66.84 -5.65 -6.14
C ARG A 574 -67.83 -4.61 -5.53
N PRO A 575 -67.70 -3.27 -5.71
CA PRO A 575 -66.51 -2.38 -5.70
C PRO A 575 -66.76 -1.04 -4.93
N THR A 576 -65.75 -0.16 -4.81
CA THR A 576 -65.87 1.32 -4.94
C THR A 576 -64.49 1.98 -5.00
N GLY A 577 -64.34 3.11 -5.71
CA GLY A 577 -63.13 3.96 -5.74
C GLY A 577 -63.32 5.24 -4.90
N PRO A 578 -62.67 6.39 -5.22
CA PRO A 578 -61.78 6.68 -6.36
C PRO A 578 -60.48 7.49 -6.02
N ALA A 579 -59.65 7.75 -7.06
CA ALA A 579 -58.75 8.92 -7.27
C ALA A 579 -57.74 9.36 -6.16
N GLY A 580 -56.59 9.98 -6.46
CA GLY A 580 -55.96 10.32 -7.74
C GLY A 580 -54.74 11.23 -7.48
N ALA A 581 -53.61 10.92 -8.12
CA ALA A 581 -52.43 11.81 -8.20
C ALA A 581 -52.69 12.93 -9.27
N PRO A 582 -51.87 14.01 -9.48
CA PRO A 582 -50.41 13.96 -9.38
C PRO A 582 -49.62 15.27 -9.05
N THR A 583 -48.29 15.07 -9.04
CA THR A 583 -47.14 15.98 -9.19
C THR A 583 -47.32 17.42 -9.71
N ARG A 584 -46.55 18.38 -9.14
CA ARG A 584 -45.43 19.12 -9.80
C ARG A 584 -44.96 20.37 -9.03
N SER A 585 -43.64 20.59 -9.00
CA SER A 585 -42.96 21.91 -9.00
C SER A 585 -42.58 22.26 -10.47
N PRO A 586 -42.06 23.47 -10.84
CA PRO A 586 -41.49 24.56 -10.03
C PRO A 586 -41.85 26.01 -10.49
N ASP A 587 -41.14 27.01 -9.91
CA ASP A 587 -40.43 28.13 -10.59
C ASP A 587 -40.70 29.60 -10.13
N TRP A 588 -39.73 30.49 -10.44
CA TRP A 588 -39.41 31.81 -9.84
C TRP A 588 -40.28 33.04 -10.19
N ARG A 589 -40.23 34.06 -9.28
CA ARG A 589 -40.07 35.54 -9.43
C ARG A 589 -40.99 36.32 -8.47
N ALA A 590 -40.70 37.54 -7.96
CA ALA A 590 -39.49 38.36 -7.82
C ALA A 590 -39.77 39.62 -6.95
N ARG A 591 -38.73 40.45 -6.67
CA ARG A 591 -38.72 41.81 -6.05
C ARG A 591 -38.71 41.84 -4.50
N GLY A 592 -37.88 42.65 -3.82
CA GLY A 592 -36.72 43.44 -4.26
C GLY A 592 -36.20 44.49 -3.26
N ARG A 593 -35.07 45.15 -3.60
CA ARG A 593 -34.41 46.35 -2.97
C ARG A 593 -33.60 46.09 -1.67
N ARG A 594 -32.27 46.33 -1.71
CA ARG A 594 -31.49 47.51 -1.18
C ARG A 594 -31.53 47.59 0.36
N SER A 595 -30.43 47.65 1.14
CA SER A 595 -29.15 48.39 0.99
C SER A 595 -28.06 47.84 1.95
N ARG A 596 -26.78 47.69 1.56
CA ARG A 596 -25.57 48.53 1.84
C ARG A 596 -25.19 48.82 3.33
N GLY A 597 -23.94 48.46 3.69
CA GLY A 597 -23.20 48.85 4.92
C GLY A 597 -22.83 47.63 5.79
N SER A 598 -21.61 47.10 5.98
CA SER A 598 -20.23 47.64 6.20
C SER A 598 -20.11 48.53 7.45
N ARG A 599 -19.17 48.36 8.40
CA ARG A 599 -17.98 47.48 8.54
C ARG A 599 -17.46 47.56 10.00
N SER A 600 -16.60 46.63 10.45
CA SER A 600 -15.67 46.70 11.64
C SER A 600 -16.25 46.94 13.06
N GLY A 601 -15.63 46.49 14.17
CA GLY A 601 -14.50 45.57 14.35
C GLY A 601 -13.78 45.69 15.73
N TRP A 602 -13.00 44.66 16.08
CA TRP A 602 -11.81 44.64 16.97
C TRP A 602 -11.89 44.47 18.52
N ARG A 603 -10.96 43.59 19.00
CA ARG A 603 -10.35 43.42 20.35
C ARG A 603 -11.28 43.01 21.51
N ARG A 604 -10.82 42.37 22.59
CA ARG A 604 -9.74 41.43 23.02
C ARG A 604 -9.75 41.47 24.57
N SER A 605 -9.19 40.44 25.22
CA SER A 605 -8.76 40.38 26.65
C SER A 605 -9.80 40.00 27.72
N SER A 606 -9.55 38.85 28.36
CA SER A 606 -9.97 38.46 29.72
C SER A 606 -9.15 39.23 30.79
N PRO A 607 -9.43 39.17 32.12
CA PRO A 607 -9.03 37.99 32.92
C PRO A 607 -9.84 37.62 34.21
N ARG A 608 -9.71 36.33 34.60
CA ARG A 608 -9.50 35.71 35.94
C ARG A 608 -10.04 36.34 37.25
N LEU A 609 -10.51 35.45 38.15
CA LEU A 609 -10.09 35.16 39.56
C LEU A 609 -11.31 34.58 40.32
N SER A 610 -11.34 33.38 40.92
CA SER A 610 -10.51 32.71 41.96
C SER A 610 -11.10 32.81 43.38
N CYS A 611 -11.48 31.66 43.94
CA CYS A 611 -11.89 31.43 45.35
C CYS A 611 -10.66 31.40 46.30
N PRO A 612 -10.81 31.64 47.63
CA PRO A 612 -10.36 30.61 48.61
C PRO A 612 -11.02 30.59 50.03
N TYR A 613 -10.61 29.59 50.85
CA TYR A 613 -10.83 29.29 52.30
C TYR A 613 -12.17 28.60 52.70
N LEU A 614 -12.21 27.34 53.20
CA LEU A 614 -11.73 26.74 54.49
C LEU A 614 -12.65 27.09 55.69
N THR A 615 -13.07 26.19 56.63
CA THR A 615 -12.42 24.97 57.16
C THR A 615 -13.40 23.99 57.88
N ARG A 616 -13.13 22.67 57.75
CA ARG A 616 -13.35 21.50 58.66
C ARG A 616 -14.53 21.38 59.69
N ALA A 617 -15.22 20.23 59.54
CA ALA A 617 -15.53 19.18 60.53
C ALA A 617 -16.57 19.39 61.67
N TRP A 618 -17.41 18.37 61.91
CA TRP A 618 -17.40 17.51 63.11
C TRP A 618 -18.30 16.25 62.91
N THR A 619 -18.09 15.22 63.73
CA THR A 619 -18.69 13.87 63.63
C THR A 619 -19.97 13.67 64.45
N ALA A 620 -20.77 12.65 64.10
CA ALA A 620 -21.97 12.21 64.84
C ALA A 620 -21.65 11.68 66.26
N PRO A 621 -22.65 11.63 67.17
CA PRO A 621 -23.30 10.32 67.42
C PRO A 621 -24.82 10.36 67.77
N ALA A 622 -25.46 9.20 67.76
CA ALA A 622 -26.74 8.90 68.44
C ALA A 622 -26.44 8.33 69.86
N PRO A 623 -27.37 8.15 70.84
CA PRO A 623 -28.68 7.47 70.67
C PRO A 623 -29.86 7.87 71.62
N ALA A 624 -30.99 7.16 71.45
CA ALA A 624 -32.02 6.80 72.44
C ALA A 624 -32.89 7.89 73.14
N GLY A 625 -34.22 7.71 73.07
CA GLY A 625 -35.24 8.43 73.87
C GLY A 625 -36.65 7.89 73.60
N ARG A 626 -37.49 7.75 74.64
CA ARG A 626 -38.80 7.05 74.59
C ARG A 626 -39.99 8.01 74.86
N TRP A 627 -41.15 7.67 74.29
CA TRP A 627 -42.53 7.92 74.79
C TRP A 627 -43.12 9.36 74.66
N PRO A 628 -44.46 9.53 74.75
CA PRO A 628 -45.55 8.63 74.31
C PRO A 628 -46.72 9.36 73.57
N SER A 629 -47.72 8.57 73.17
CA SER A 629 -49.01 8.98 72.61
C SER A 629 -49.88 9.88 73.50
N ARG A 630 -50.60 10.82 72.86
CA ARG A 630 -52.00 11.18 73.15
C ARG A 630 -52.72 11.55 71.86
#